data_AF-A0A6I1DZ26-F1
#
_entry.id   AF-A0A6I1DZ26-F1
#
_cell.length_a   1.000
_cell.length_b   1.000
_cell.length_c   1.000
_cell.angle_alpha   90.00
_cell.angle_beta   90.00
_cell.angle_gamma   90.00
#
_symmetry.space_group_name_H-M   'P 1'
#
loop_
_entity.id
_entity.type
_entity.pdbx_description
1 polymer ?
#
loop_
_entity_poly.entity_id
_entity_poly.type
_entity_poly.pdbx_seq_one_letter_code
_entity_poly.pdbx_strand_id
1 'polypeptide(L)' 'MKKILIALYGLCSLSSCVVLHEYDKVNLNDPDMVLADKKFTKFEINYQVYREGASGGNGGKTGGGCGCN' A
#
# COMPACT_ATOMS: atom_id res chain seq x y z
N MET A 1 2.05 36.33 -12.74
CA MET A 1 3.40 35.74 -12.71
C MET A 1 3.56 34.67 -11.62
N LYS A 2 3.52 35.01 -10.32
CA LYS A 2 3.78 34.04 -9.21
C LYS A 2 2.84 32.81 -9.18
N LYS A 3 1.55 32.98 -9.49
CA LYS A 3 0.58 31.87 -9.55
C LYS A 3 0.84 30.89 -10.70
N ILE A 4 1.35 31.39 -11.83
CA ILE A 4 1.68 30.58 -13.02
C ILE A 4 2.91 29.71 -12.72
N LEU A 5 3.91 30.26 -12.02
CA LEU A 5 5.10 29.50 -11.60
C LEU A 5 4.76 28.36 -10.62
N ILE A 6 3.83 28.58 -9.68
CA ILE A 6 3.37 27.54 -8.75
C ILE A 6 2.62 26.42 -9.49
N ALA A 7 1.75 26.79 -10.43
CA ALA A 7 1.03 25.81 -11.24
C ALA A 7 1.98 24.97 -12.13
N LEU A 8 3.00 25.62 -12.71
CA LEU A 8 4.01 24.93 -13.52
C LEU A 8 4.85 23.95 -12.69
N TYR A 9 5.22 24.32 -11.46
CA TYR A 9 5.96 23.44 -10.56
C TYR A 9 5.14 22.20 -10.16
N GLY A 10 3.85 22.36 -9.88
CA GLY A 10 2.95 21.24 -9.56
C GLY A 10 2.71 20.28 -10.74
N LEU A 11 2.74 20.78 -11.97
CA LEU A 11 2.64 19.93 -13.17
C LEU A 11 3.89 19.06 -13.36
N CYS A 12 5.09 19.60 -13.10
CA CYS A 12 6.34 18.85 -13.24
C CYS A 12 6.45 17.67 -12.24
N SER A 13 5.86 17.78 -11.04
CA SER A 13 5.90 16.71 -10.03
C SER A 13 5.09 15.46 -10.38
N LEU A 14 4.24 15.50 -11.41
CA LEU A 14 3.40 14.38 -11.83
C LEU A 14 4.09 13.45 -12.86
N SER A 15 5.35 13.74 -13.23
CA SER A 15 6.07 13.05 -14.31
C SER A 15 6.76 11.72 -13.91
N SER A 16 6.60 11.24 -12.68
CA SER A 16 7.33 10.07 -12.17
C SER A 16 6.74 8.71 -12.53
N CYS A 17 5.54 8.66 -13.12
CA CYS A 17 4.89 7.39 -13.49
C CYS A 17 5.57 6.76 -14.73
N VAL A 18 6.07 5.54 -14.60
CA VAL A 18 6.70 4.77 -15.68
C VAL A 18 5.86 3.54 -16.00
N VAL A 19 5.73 3.21 -17.29
CA VAL A 19 5.08 1.97 -17.73
C VAL A 19 6.05 0.81 -17.53
N LEU A 20 5.64 -0.19 -16.74
CA LEU A 20 6.41 -1.41 -16.50
C LEU A 20 6.17 -2.45 -17.60
N HIS A 21 7.21 -3.23 -17.88
CA HIS A 21 7.08 -4.39 -18.76
C HIS A 21 6.15 -5.45 -18.15
N GLU A 22 5.53 -6.26 -19.00
CA GLU A 22 4.53 -7.24 -18.54
C GLU A 22 5.10 -8.29 -17.60
N TYR A 23 6.37 -8.69 -17.79
CA TYR A 23 7.04 -9.65 -16.92
C TYR A 23 7.32 -9.08 -15.51
N ASP A 24 7.58 -7.77 -15.39
CA ASP A 24 7.83 -7.12 -14.10
C ASP A 24 6.56 -7.03 -13.24
N LYS A 25 5.37 -7.12 -13.86
CA LYS A 25 4.08 -7.11 -13.14
C LYS A 25 3.89 -8.34 -12.25
N VAL A 26 4.63 -9.43 -12.47
CA VAL A 26 4.59 -10.61 -11.60
C VAL A 26 5.08 -10.27 -10.18
N ASN A 27 6.06 -9.37 -10.06
CA ASN A 27 6.61 -8.97 -8.77
C ASN A 27 5.71 -7.97 -8.03
N LEU A 28 4.88 -7.21 -8.74
CA LEU A 28 3.87 -6.34 -8.14
C LEU A 28 2.63 -7.13 -7.70
N ASN A 29 2.13 -8.01 -8.57
CA ASN A 29 0.96 -8.84 -8.28
C ASN A 29 1.35 -10.12 -7.52
N ASP A 30 2.19 -9.98 -6.49
CA ASP A 30 2.56 -11.10 -5.65
C ASP A 30 1.33 -11.53 -4.82
N PRO A 31 0.89 -12.81 -4.90
CA PRO A 31 -0.23 -13.30 -4.12
C PRO A 31 -0.04 -13.17 -2.59
N ASP A 32 1.20 -13.07 -2.10
CA ASP A 32 1.50 -12.85 -0.69
C ASP A 32 1.34 -11.38 -0.27
N MET A 33 1.30 -10.43 -1.20
CA MET A 33 1.02 -9.00 -0.95
C MET A 33 -0.49 -8.69 -0.88
N VAL A 34 -1.35 -9.69 -1.09
CA VAL A 34 -2.80 -9.53 -0.93
C VAL A 34 -3.11 -9.18 0.53
N LEU A 35 -3.80 -8.06 0.72
CA LEU A 35 -4.19 -7.49 2.01
C LEU A 35 -5.35 -8.26 2.65
N ALA A 36 -5.20 -9.57 2.78
CA ALA A 36 -6.19 -10.46 3.37
C ALA A 36 -5.52 -11.40 4.37
N ASP A 37 -6.18 -11.59 5.51
CA ASP A 37 -5.70 -12.50 6.53
C ASP A 37 -5.73 -13.94 6.03
N LYS A 38 -4.59 -14.61 6.10
CA LYS A 38 -4.53 -16.07 5.96
C LYS A 38 -5.25 -16.69 7.15
N LYS A 39 -6.13 -17.67 6.91
CA LYS A 39 -6.98 -18.26 7.97
C LYS A 39 -6.20 -18.78 9.19
N PHE A 40 -4.97 -19.23 8.99
CA PHE A 40 -4.11 -19.78 10.04
C PHE A 40 -3.35 -18.73 10.86
N THR A 41 -3.19 -17.48 10.39
CA THR A 41 -2.43 -16.43 11.09
C THR A 41 -3.26 -15.67 12.12
N LYS A 42 -4.55 -15.99 12.27
CA LYS A 42 -5.48 -15.30 13.18
C LYS A 42 -4.97 -15.23 14.63
N PHE A 43 -4.35 -16.30 15.14
CA PHE A 43 -3.82 -16.32 16.50
C PHE A 43 -2.61 -15.40 16.68
N GLU A 44 -1.70 -15.39 15.70
CA GLU A 44 -0.51 -14.56 15.71
C GLU A 44 -0.88 -13.07 15.61
N ILE A 45 -1.81 -12.74 14.71
CA ILE A 45 -2.34 -11.38 14.56
C ILE A 45 -3.01 -10.94 15.86
N ASN A 46 -3.84 -11.78 16.48
CA ASN A 46 -4.46 -11.43 17.77
C ASN A 46 -3.42 -11.16 18.86
N TYR A 47 -2.33 -11.91 18.90
CA TYR A 47 -1.24 -11.69 19.85
C TYR A 47 -0.49 -10.37 19.60
N GLN A 48 -0.21 -10.04 18.34
CA GLN A 48 0.42 -8.77 17.93
C GLN A 48 -0.50 -7.57 18.19
N VAL A 49 -1.78 -7.67 17.83
CA VAL A 49 -2.79 -6.64 18.11
C VAL A 49 -2.93 -6.41 19.61
N TYR A 50 -3.05 -7.49 20.40
CA TYR A 50 -3.25 -7.38 21.84
C TYR A 50 -2.01 -6.81 22.57
N ARG A 51 -0.81 -7.22 22.18
CA ARG A 51 0.43 -6.83 22.87
C ARG A 51 1.03 -5.53 22.36
N GLU A 52 0.98 -5.29 21.06
CA GLU A 52 1.70 -4.20 20.37
C GLU A 52 0.75 -3.14 19.81
N GLY A 53 -0.57 -3.35 19.88
CA GLY A 53 -1.53 -2.42 19.29
C GLY A 53 -1.43 -2.36 17.77
N ALA A 54 -0.95 -3.45 17.13
CA ALA A 54 -0.77 -3.52 15.69
C ALA A 54 -2.08 -3.17 14.97
N SER A 55 -2.05 -2.14 14.13
CA SER A 55 -3.18 -1.67 13.34
C SER A 55 -2.71 -1.36 11.92
N GLY A 56 -2.88 -2.32 11.00
CA GLY A 56 -2.56 -2.11 9.59
C GLY A 56 -2.31 -3.40 8.80
N GLY A 57 -2.27 -3.26 7.47
CA GLY A 57 -1.85 -4.30 6.52
C GLY A 57 -2.89 -5.35 6.14
N ASN A 58 -3.91 -5.53 6.97
CA ASN A 58 -4.88 -6.61 6.82
C ASN A 58 -6.22 -5.96 6.51
N GLY A 59 -6.71 -6.01 5.27
CA GLY A 59 -7.91 -5.31 4.77
C GLY A 59 -9.25 -5.60 5.48
N GLY A 60 -9.22 -6.16 6.68
CA GLY A 60 -10.34 -6.33 7.61
C GLY A 60 -10.46 -5.22 8.67
N LYS A 61 -11.49 -5.36 9.51
CA LYS A 61 -11.91 -4.34 10.50
C LYS A 61 -10.91 -4.10 11.64
N THR A 62 -10.03 -5.06 11.91
CA THR A 62 -9.01 -5.02 12.97
C THR A 62 -7.69 -4.39 12.51
N GLY A 63 -7.50 -4.15 11.21
CA GLY A 63 -6.22 -3.70 10.64
C GLY A 63 -6.39 -2.79 9.43
N GLY A 64 -7.21 -1.74 9.54
CA GLY A 64 -7.52 -0.80 8.45
C GLY A 64 -6.35 0.06 7.96
N GLY A 65 -5.30 -0.57 7.43
CA GLY A 65 -4.21 0.09 6.74
C GLY A 65 -4.59 0.40 5.29
N CYS A 66 -4.08 1.52 4.77
CA CYS A 66 -4.06 1.78 3.33
C CYS A 66 -3.05 0.80 2.72
N GLY A 67 -3.52 -0.38 2.33
CA GLY A 67 -2.63 -1.33 1.73
C GLY A 67 -2.28 -0.88 0.32
N CYS A 68 -0.99 -0.65 0.11
CA CYS A 68 -0.44 -0.40 -1.20
C CYS A 68 -0.30 -1.74 -1.90
N ASN A 69 -1.10 -1.95 -2.95
CA ASN A 69 -0.77 -2.88 -4.01
C ASN A 69 -0.02 -2.07 -5.09
#